data_AF-A0A2V8HLY0-F1
#
_entry.id   AF-A0A2V8HLY0-F1
#
_cell.length_a   1.000
_cell.length_b   1.000
_cell.length_c   1.000
_cell.angle_alpha   90.00
_cell.angle_beta   90.00
_cell.angle_gamma   90.00
#
_symmetry.space_group_name_H-M   'P 1'
#
loop_
_entity.id
_entity.type
_entity.pdbx_description
1 polymer ?
#
loop_
_entity_poly.entity_id
_entity_poly.type
_entity_poly.pdbx_seq_one_letter_code
_entity_poly.pdbx_strand_id
1 'polypeptide(L)'
;MNLGGSKITAMMRMSRGTIACGAAMVIFITALVSAQARGAGQARGAAPAAAQPAAQRPQMSEEAFKNVTELKGIPVREFMNTMGFFAASLAFNCTDCHGGASASDWANYAIDTPLKNRARTMIRMVKAINEANFGGRPFVTCYTCHRGSQKPKITPSLAVQYGEPPPDDPAEVEALPGSRVTATPDQVLDKYLQAIGGAQAVGRLTSFTAKGNYEGFDSDFAKVPVDIYAKGPNQRAVVAHMASGDSATVYDGREAWIASPKELSPLPVIPLLGADLTGARLDAQLTFPTMIKTLLTGWRADFPAATIDDKPVYVIQGTIDRVPVKLYFDRMSGLLVRQTRYAPTVVGTVPTHVAYSDYREVPGTGVKIPFTWQMTWVDGQYTINLESVQPNAPIDAARFAKPAAR
;
A
#
# COMPACT_ATOMS: atom_id res chain seq x y z
N MET A 1 48.81 0.92 -6.82
CA MET A 1 48.55 0.28 -5.51
C MET A 1 47.11 -0.16 -5.50
N ASN A 2 46.93 -1.47 -5.44
CA ASN A 2 45.67 -2.18 -5.56
C ASN A 2 45.13 -2.42 -4.14
N LEU A 3 43.89 -2.02 -3.83
CA LEU A 3 43.26 -2.35 -2.55
C LEU A 3 41.91 -2.99 -2.83
N GLY A 4 41.92 -4.32 -2.78
CA GLY A 4 40.77 -5.19 -2.96
C GLY A 4 39.85 -5.19 -1.75
N GLY A 5 38.55 -5.31 -2.03
CA GLY A 5 37.52 -5.55 -1.03
C GLY A 5 37.55 -6.98 -0.53
N SER A 6 37.49 -7.16 0.79
CA SER A 6 37.31 -8.45 1.45
C SER A 6 35.86 -8.56 1.92
N LYS A 7 35.09 -9.48 1.33
CA LYS A 7 33.78 -9.91 1.82
C LYS A 7 34.01 -11.06 2.81
N ILE A 8 33.63 -10.87 4.06
CA ILE A 8 33.63 -11.93 5.08
C ILE A 8 32.25 -12.59 5.06
N THR A 9 32.21 -13.83 4.60
CA THR A 9 31.05 -14.73 4.62
C THR A 9 31.07 -15.51 5.93
N ALA A 10 30.09 -15.30 6.81
CA ALA A 10 29.91 -16.12 8.01
C ALA A 10 28.91 -17.25 7.71
N MET A 11 29.43 -18.46 7.51
CA MET A 11 28.67 -19.71 7.52
C MET A 11 28.24 -20.05 8.95
N MET A 12 26.95 -20.31 9.18
CA MET A 12 26.48 -20.95 10.40
C MET A 12 25.83 -22.30 10.07
N ARG A 13 26.43 -23.36 10.63
CA ARG A 13 26.07 -24.78 10.47
C ARG A 13 24.72 -25.08 11.13
N MET A 14 23.84 -25.78 10.41
CA MET A 14 22.65 -26.45 10.96
C MET A 14 22.96 -27.92 11.28
N SER A 15 22.54 -28.36 12.47
CA SER A 15 22.48 -29.77 12.86
C SER A 15 21.01 -30.22 12.93
N ARG A 16 20.75 -31.39 12.35
CA ARG A 16 19.43 -32.01 12.09
C ARG A 16 18.86 -32.70 13.32
N GLY A 17 17.54 -32.66 13.46
CA GLY A 17 16.77 -33.53 14.35
C GLY A 17 15.55 -34.11 13.64
N THR A 18 15.58 -35.41 13.37
CA THR A 18 14.51 -36.28 12.84
C THR A 18 13.58 -36.73 13.95
N ILE A 19 12.26 -36.72 13.74
CA ILE A 19 11.32 -37.61 14.46
C ILE A 19 10.25 -38.14 13.49
N ALA A 20 10.17 -39.47 13.44
CA ALA A 20 9.16 -40.25 12.76
C ALA A 20 7.95 -40.53 13.66
N CYS A 21 6.76 -40.57 13.08
CA CYS A 21 5.59 -41.34 13.50
C CYS A 21 4.78 -41.54 12.22
N GLY A 22 4.41 -42.74 11.79
CA GLY A 22 3.93 -43.87 12.55
C GLY A 22 2.50 -44.11 12.09
N ALA A 23 2.34 -44.95 11.07
CA ALA A 23 1.07 -45.26 10.41
C ALA A 23 0.14 -46.11 11.30
N ALA A 24 -1.17 -45.92 11.13
CA ALA A 24 -2.17 -46.94 11.42
C ALA A 24 -3.38 -46.76 10.49
N MET A 25 -3.98 -47.89 10.13
CA MET A 25 -4.74 -48.17 8.91
C MET A 25 -6.21 -48.49 9.24
N VAL A 26 -7.10 -48.09 8.31
CA VAL A 26 -8.45 -48.61 7.93
C VAL A 26 -9.53 -48.83 9.02
N ILE A 27 -10.78 -48.44 8.70
CA ILE A 27 -11.90 -49.37 8.39
C ILE A 27 -12.95 -48.62 7.56
N PHE A 28 -13.27 -49.18 6.39
CA PHE A 28 -14.40 -48.82 5.52
C PHE A 28 -15.67 -49.47 6.06
N ILE A 29 -16.78 -48.73 6.15
CA ILE A 29 -18.13 -49.30 6.10
C ILE A 29 -18.98 -48.44 5.16
N THR A 30 -19.34 -49.05 4.03
CA THR A 30 -20.37 -48.62 3.09
C THR A 30 -21.74 -49.10 3.56
N ALA A 31 -22.75 -48.25 3.47
CA ALA A 31 -24.15 -48.67 3.42
C ALA A 31 -24.95 -47.71 2.53
N LEU A 32 -25.36 -48.22 1.37
CA LEU A 32 -26.38 -47.67 0.48
C LEU A 32 -27.76 -48.13 0.97
N VAL A 33 -28.72 -47.21 1.14
CA VAL A 33 -30.15 -47.51 1.08
C VAL A 33 -30.88 -46.40 0.30
N SER A 34 -31.77 -46.86 -0.57
CA SER A 34 -32.40 -46.18 -1.69
C SER A 34 -33.60 -45.29 -1.34
N ALA A 35 -33.72 -44.21 -2.11
CA ALA A 35 -34.88 -43.44 -2.59
C ALA A 35 -36.29 -43.71 -2.02
N GLN A 36 -36.99 -42.63 -1.65
CA GLN A 36 -38.39 -42.39 -2.03
C GLN A 36 -38.65 -40.89 -2.29
N ALA A 37 -39.24 -40.59 -3.44
CA ALA A 37 -39.76 -39.28 -3.81
C ALA A 37 -41.28 -39.24 -3.60
N ARG A 38 -41.81 -38.21 -2.93
CA ARG A 38 -43.21 -37.77 -3.02
C ARG A 38 -43.33 -36.26 -2.77
N GLY A 39 -43.98 -35.56 -3.71
CA GLY A 39 -45.10 -34.65 -3.42
C GLY A 39 -44.79 -33.19 -3.09
N ALA A 40 -44.89 -32.35 -4.11
CA ALA A 40 -45.33 -30.94 -4.16
C ALA A 40 -45.64 -30.18 -2.84
N GLY A 41 -45.00 -29.01 -2.70
CA GLY A 41 -45.38 -27.92 -1.80
C GLY A 41 -44.47 -26.70 -2.01
N GLN A 42 -44.71 -25.91 -3.06
CA GLN A 42 -44.06 -24.61 -3.26
C GLN A 42 -44.54 -23.61 -2.19
N ALA A 43 -43.82 -23.53 -1.07
CA ALA A 43 -43.84 -22.36 -0.21
C ALA A 43 -42.76 -21.40 -0.72
N ARG A 44 -43.15 -20.25 -1.26
CA ARG A 44 -42.26 -19.11 -1.49
C ARG A 44 -41.81 -18.58 -0.12
N GLY A 45 -40.79 -19.21 0.45
CA GLY A 45 -40.06 -18.66 1.57
C GLY A 45 -39.31 -17.42 1.09
N ALA A 46 -39.67 -16.26 1.64
CA ALA A 46 -38.86 -15.06 1.51
C ALA A 46 -37.44 -15.42 1.95
N ALA A 47 -36.48 -15.26 1.04
CA ALA A 47 -35.08 -15.45 1.36
C ALA A 47 -34.74 -14.51 2.54
N PRO A 48 -34.10 -15.01 3.61
CA PRO A 48 -33.67 -14.13 4.69
C PRO A 48 -32.74 -13.08 4.07
N ALA A 49 -33.08 -11.81 4.27
CA ALA A 49 -32.20 -10.70 3.93
C ALA A 49 -30.84 -11.01 4.57
N ALA A 50 -29.81 -11.18 3.74
CA ALA A 50 -28.46 -11.42 4.21
C ALA A 50 -28.12 -10.30 5.21
N ALA A 51 -27.94 -10.67 6.47
CA ALA A 51 -27.50 -9.75 7.51
C ALA A 51 -26.22 -9.08 6.99
N GLN A 52 -26.26 -7.75 6.86
CA GLN A 52 -25.06 -6.99 6.52
C GLN A 52 -24.00 -7.34 7.57
N PRO A 53 -22.80 -7.81 7.19
CA PRO A 53 -21.72 -8.00 8.13
C PRO A 53 -21.51 -6.70 8.90
N ALA A 54 -21.56 -6.80 10.23
CA ALA A 54 -21.26 -5.68 11.13
C ALA A 54 -19.89 -5.12 10.74
N ALA A 55 -19.82 -3.80 10.52
CA ALA A 55 -18.57 -3.15 10.20
C ALA A 55 -17.54 -3.49 11.29
N GLN A 56 -16.37 -3.99 10.90
CA GLN A 56 -15.33 -4.36 11.88
C GLN A 56 -14.97 -3.12 12.69
N ARG A 57 -15.15 -3.18 14.02
CA ARG A 57 -14.70 -2.11 14.90
C ARG A 57 -13.17 -2.01 14.76
N PRO A 58 -12.60 -0.84 14.45
CA PRO A 58 -11.16 -0.67 14.38
C PRO A 58 -10.54 -1.03 15.73
N GLN A 59 -9.50 -1.87 15.73
CA GLN A 59 -8.65 -1.99 16.90
C GLN A 59 -7.89 -0.68 17.10
N MET A 60 -7.97 -0.11 18.30
CA MET A 60 -7.30 1.14 18.62
C MET A 60 -5.86 0.91 19.08
N SER A 61 -5.02 1.94 18.96
CA SER A 61 -3.60 1.85 19.29
C SER A 61 -3.34 1.43 20.73
N GLU A 62 -4.10 1.92 21.71
CA GLU A 62 -3.97 1.55 23.13
C GLU A 62 -4.48 0.15 23.46
N GLU A 63 -5.29 -0.44 22.59
CA GLU A 63 -5.76 -1.82 22.71
C GLU A 63 -4.70 -2.80 22.16
N ALA A 64 -3.98 -2.40 21.12
CA ALA A 64 -2.96 -3.21 20.46
C ALA A 64 -1.56 -3.09 21.09
N PHE A 65 -1.18 -1.90 21.53
CA PHE A 65 0.20 -1.58 21.93
C PHE A 65 0.31 -1.12 23.38
N LYS A 66 1.42 -1.48 24.02
CA LYS A 66 1.72 -1.08 25.40
C LYS A 66 2.44 0.28 25.43
N ASN A 67 2.22 1.02 26.52
CA ASN A 67 2.87 2.31 26.77
C ASN A 67 2.62 3.36 25.65
N VAL A 68 1.39 3.40 25.11
CA VAL A 68 0.91 4.48 24.24
C VAL A 68 0.41 5.64 25.12
N THR A 69 0.84 6.88 24.84
CA THR A 69 0.40 8.08 25.58
C THR A 69 -0.30 9.11 24.69
N GLU A 70 0.43 9.86 23.87
CA GLU A 70 -0.12 10.96 23.07
C GLU A 70 -0.92 10.49 21.85
N LEU A 71 -0.76 9.23 21.46
CA LEU A 71 -1.31 8.63 20.24
C LEU A 71 -2.39 7.59 20.55
N LYS A 72 -3.15 7.77 21.64
CA LYS A 72 -4.34 6.96 21.95
C LYS A 72 -5.53 7.38 21.10
N GLY A 73 -6.50 6.48 20.94
CA GLY A 73 -7.77 6.75 20.25
C GLY A 73 -7.68 6.80 18.73
N ILE A 74 -6.53 6.38 18.15
CA ILE A 74 -6.36 6.24 16.71
C ILE A 74 -6.29 4.76 16.32
N PRO A 75 -6.77 4.36 15.13
CA PRO A 75 -6.65 2.99 14.67
C PRO A 75 -5.18 2.54 14.54
N VAL A 76 -4.92 1.25 14.72
CA VAL A 76 -3.58 0.65 14.56
C VAL A 76 -2.89 1.10 13.27
N ARG A 77 -3.59 1.11 12.13
CA ARG A 77 -2.99 1.49 10.85
C ARG A 77 -2.51 2.95 10.84
N GLU A 78 -3.31 3.86 11.39
CA GLU A 78 -2.92 5.27 11.54
C GLU A 78 -1.74 5.45 12.51
N PHE A 79 -1.71 4.65 13.58
CA PHE A 79 -0.57 4.62 14.50
C PHE A 79 0.72 4.20 13.78
N MET A 80 0.68 3.15 12.96
CA MET A 80 1.84 2.71 12.18
C MET A 80 2.27 3.76 11.14
N ASN A 81 1.31 4.37 10.42
CA ASN A 81 1.59 5.50 9.52
C ASN A 81 2.24 6.69 10.26
N THR A 82 1.84 6.94 11.51
CA THR A 82 2.43 7.97 12.36
C THR A 82 3.89 7.67 12.70
N MET A 83 4.23 6.40 12.99
CA MET A 83 5.63 5.99 13.21
C MET A 83 6.47 6.22 11.96
N GLY A 84 5.96 5.82 10.79
CA GLY A 84 6.65 6.06 9.54
C GLY A 84 6.79 7.54 9.20
N PHE A 85 5.80 8.38 9.54
CA PHE A 85 5.92 9.83 9.39
C PHE A 85 7.05 10.41 10.25
N PHE A 86 7.26 9.89 11.47
CA PHE A 86 8.41 10.26 12.29
C PHE A 86 9.72 9.80 11.65
N ALA A 87 9.81 8.55 11.19
CA ALA A 87 10.98 8.01 10.51
C ALA A 87 11.41 8.90 9.33
N ALA A 88 10.47 9.23 8.43
CA ALA A 88 10.70 10.12 7.30
C ALA A 88 11.07 11.56 7.72
N SER A 89 10.48 12.06 8.81
CA SER A 89 10.77 13.41 9.30
C SER A 89 12.18 13.54 9.87
N LEU A 90 12.68 12.53 10.58
CA LEU A 90 13.95 12.57 11.30
C LEU A 90 15.12 11.88 10.57
N ALA A 91 14.86 11.21 9.45
CA ALA A 91 15.79 10.27 8.79
C ALA A 91 16.30 9.18 9.76
N PHE A 92 15.35 8.60 10.49
CA PHE A 92 15.57 7.48 11.41
C PHE A 92 14.83 6.23 10.93
N ASN A 93 15.25 5.07 11.43
CA ASN A 93 14.50 3.83 11.37
C ASN A 93 13.81 3.53 12.72
N CYS A 94 13.01 2.46 12.78
CA CYS A 94 12.28 2.04 13.97
C CYS A 94 13.21 1.81 15.18
N THR A 95 14.35 1.15 14.98
CA THR A 95 15.29 0.79 16.05
C THR A 95 16.13 1.96 16.56
N ASP A 96 16.33 3.01 15.76
CA ASP A 96 16.98 4.24 16.23
C ASP A 96 16.17 4.87 17.37
N CYS A 97 14.84 4.87 17.24
CA CYS A 97 13.93 5.42 18.24
C CYS A 97 13.59 4.43 19.37
N HIS A 98 13.35 3.16 19.04
CA HIS A 98 12.84 2.15 19.97
C HIS A 98 13.92 1.20 20.53
N GLY A 99 15.18 1.39 20.16
CA GLY A 99 16.32 0.58 20.60
C GLY A 99 16.49 -0.72 19.81
N GLY A 100 17.72 -1.21 19.70
CA GLY A 100 18.07 -2.39 18.90
C GLY A 100 17.38 -3.69 19.34
N ALA A 101 17.04 -3.83 20.62
CA ALA A 101 16.28 -4.97 21.13
C ALA A 101 14.86 -5.07 20.52
N SER A 102 14.34 -3.98 19.96
CA SER A 102 13.05 -3.96 19.27
C SER A 102 13.09 -4.65 17.90
N ALA A 103 14.26 -4.92 17.33
CA ALA A 103 14.38 -5.67 16.08
C ALA A 103 13.99 -7.16 16.23
N SER A 104 14.10 -7.71 17.44
CA SER A 104 13.87 -9.14 17.70
C SER A 104 12.58 -9.44 18.46
N ASP A 105 11.96 -8.44 19.09
CA ASP A 105 10.71 -8.59 19.83
C ASP A 105 9.89 -7.29 19.84
N TRP A 106 8.67 -7.37 19.29
CA TRP A 106 7.72 -6.27 19.27
C TRP A 106 7.35 -5.73 20.66
N ALA A 107 7.46 -6.54 21.72
CA ALA A 107 7.20 -6.09 23.08
C ALA A 107 8.18 -4.99 23.53
N ASN A 108 9.40 -4.96 22.98
CA ASN A 108 10.42 -3.98 23.35
C ASN A 108 10.10 -2.56 22.85
N TYR A 109 9.20 -2.39 21.87
CA TYR A 109 8.73 -1.06 21.46
C TYR A 109 8.02 -0.30 22.60
N ALA A 110 7.55 -1.01 23.62
CA ALA A 110 6.95 -0.42 24.82
C ALA A 110 7.97 0.26 25.73
N ILE A 111 9.26 -0.12 25.65
CA ILE A 111 10.32 0.44 26.50
C ILE A 111 10.48 1.94 26.21
N ASP A 112 10.62 2.73 27.28
CA ASP A 112 10.89 4.15 27.14
C ASP A 112 12.37 4.38 26.83
N THR A 113 12.60 5.15 25.77
CA THR A 113 13.92 5.63 25.37
C THR A 113 13.96 7.16 25.48
N PRO A 114 15.14 7.78 25.59
CA PRO A 114 15.24 9.25 25.55
C PRO A 114 14.59 9.86 24.30
N LEU A 115 14.72 9.20 23.14
CA LEU A 115 14.11 9.65 21.88
C LEU A 115 12.58 9.51 21.89
N LYS A 116 12.02 8.38 22.39
CA LYS A 116 10.58 8.19 22.53
C LYS A 116 9.96 9.22 23.46
N ASN A 117 10.60 9.49 24.60
CA ASN A 117 10.15 10.52 25.54
C ASN A 117 10.22 11.93 24.91
N ARG A 118 11.27 12.21 24.12
CA ARG A 118 11.36 13.47 23.38
C ARG A 118 10.25 13.59 22.34
N ALA A 119 9.93 12.53 21.61
CA ALA A 119 8.86 12.50 20.62
C ALA A 119 7.50 12.86 21.25
N ARG A 120 7.17 12.33 22.44
CA ARG A 120 5.95 12.70 23.18
C ARG A 120 5.86 14.21 23.43
N THR A 121 6.97 14.85 23.83
CA THR A 121 7.02 16.30 24.01
C THR A 121 6.82 17.05 22.68
N MET A 122 7.40 16.55 21.58
CA MET A 122 7.25 17.18 20.26
C MET A 122 5.83 17.05 19.71
N ILE A 123 5.14 15.94 19.94
CA ILE A 123 3.73 15.77 19.58
C ILE A 123 2.87 16.85 20.24
N ARG A 124 3.04 17.05 21.56
CA ARG A 124 2.31 18.10 22.29
C ARG A 124 2.63 19.50 21.77
N MET A 125 3.91 19.77 21.48
CA MET A 125 4.35 21.06 20.94
C MET A 125 3.71 21.38 19.59
N VAL A 126 3.79 20.45 18.63
CA VAL A 126 3.23 20.63 17.29
C VAL A 126 1.71 20.78 17.35
N LYS A 127 1.04 19.97 18.17
CA LYS A 127 -0.40 20.09 18.42
C LYS A 127 -0.77 21.48 18.95
N ALA A 128 -0.07 21.95 19.98
CA ALA A 128 -0.31 23.27 20.56
C ALA A 128 -0.09 24.42 19.54
N ILE A 129 0.96 24.33 18.70
CA ILE A 129 1.21 25.33 17.64
C ILE A 129 0.05 25.36 16.65
N ASN A 130 -0.44 24.19 16.20
CA ASN A 130 -1.54 24.10 15.25
C ASN A 130 -2.88 24.56 15.82
N GLU A 131 -3.17 24.22 17.08
CA GLU A 131 -4.38 24.70 17.76
C GLU A 131 -4.36 26.23 17.91
N ALA A 132 -3.24 26.80 18.32
CA ALA A 132 -3.13 28.24 18.57
C ALA A 132 -3.14 29.10 17.29
N ASN A 133 -2.62 28.59 16.17
CA ASN A 133 -2.35 29.42 14.99
C ASN A 133 -3.10 29.00 13.72
N PHE A 134 -3.56 27.75 13.64
CA PHE A 134 -4.06 27.16 12.40
C PHE A 134 -5.43 26.47 12.56
N GLY A 135 -6.16 26.78 13.64
CA GLY A 135 -7.47 26.19 13.94
C GLY A 135 -7.42 24.67 14.10
N GLY A 136 -6.29 24.15 14.59
CA GLY A 136 -6.03 22.72 14.75
C GLY A 136 -5.63 21.98 13.46
N ARG A 137 -5.56 22.66 12.30
CA ARG A 137 -5.11 22.05 11.05
C ARG A 137 -3.61 21.77 11.11
N PRO A 138 -3.12 20.63 10.59
CA PRO A 138 -1.72 20.21 10.72
C PRO A 138 -0.79 20.94 9.72
N PHE A 139 -0.71 22.27 9.82
CA PHE A 139 0.19 23.08 8.99
C PHE A 139 1.64 22.99 9.46
N VAL A 140 1.86 22.99 10.77
CA VAL A 140 3.16 22.68 11.37
C VAL A 140 3.19 21.19 11.65
N THR A 141 4.22 20.50 11.19
CA THR A 141 4.40 19.06 11.38
C THR A 141 5.83 18.78 11.83
N CYS A 142 6.13 17.52 12.18
CA CYS A 142 7.52 17.13 12.41
C CYS A 142 8.39 17.44 11.17
N TYR A 143 7.87 17.20 9.96
CA TYR A 143 8.58 17.44 8.71
C TYR A 143 8.84 18.92 8.44
N THR A 144 7.93 19.84 8.80
CA THR A 144 8.17 21.28 8.58
C THR A 144 9.42 21.79 9.30
N CYS A 145 9.72 21.24 10.49
CA CYS A 145 10.90 21.63 11.27
C CYS A 145 12.12 20.76 10.95
N HIS A 146 11.94 19.44 10.85
CA HIS A 146 13.06 18.51 10.73
C HIS A 146 13.57 18.34 9.29
N ARG A 147 12.67 18.29 8.29
CA ARG A 147 13.03 18.15 6.86
C ARG A 147 14.06 17.04 6.59
N GLY A 148 13.86 15.86 7.15
CA GLY A 148 14.79 14.72 7.01
C GLY A 148 16.09 14.87 7.81
N SER A 149 16.15 15.79 8.78
CA SER A 149 17.27 15.92 9.70
C SER A 149 16.88 15.51 11.13
N GLN A 150 17.76 14.79 11.81
CA GLN A 150 17.55 14.36 13.21
C GLN A 150 17.24 15.53 14.16
N LYS A 151 17.77 16.72 13.87
CA LYS A 151 17.47 17.97 14.57
C LYS A 151 17.13 19.06 13.54
N PRO A 152 16.15 19.93 13.81
CA PRO A 152 15.88 21.10 12.96
C PRO A 152 17.14 21.93 12.76
N LYS A 153 17.42 22.30 11.51
CA LYS A 153 18.53 23.20 11.18
C LYS A 153 18.11 24.63 11.49
N ILE A 154 18.84 25.30 12.37
CA ILE A 154 18.56 26.71 12.76
C ILE A 154 19.47 27.72 12.04
N THR A 155 20.47 27.23 11.31
CA THR A 155 21.39 28.04 10.52
C THR A 155 21.23 27.67 9.05
N PRO A 156 20.98 28.64 8.15
CA PRO A 156 20.94 28.39 6.72
C PRO A 156 22.25 27.78 6.21
N SER A 157 22.15 26.87 5.23
CA SER A 157 23.33 26.31 4.56
C SER A 157 23.64 27.12 3.31
N LEU A 158 24.82 27.75 3.27
CA LEU A 158 25.28 28.46 2.06
C LEU A 158 25.49 27.50 0.88
N ALA A 159 25.80 26.23 1.15
CA ALA A 159 25.88 25.20 0.10
C ALA A 159 24.51 24.90 -0.53
N VAL A 160 23.42 24.96 0.25
CA VAL A 160 22.05 24.85 -0.30
C VAL A 160 21.67 26.14 -1.03
N GLN A 161 22.08 27.31 -0.52
CA GLN A 161 21.76 28.61 -1.12
C GLN A 161 22.43 28.85 -2.47
N TYR A 162 23.68 28.44 -2.62
CA TYR A 162 24.48 28.65 -3.84
C TYR A 162 24.71 27.38 -4.66
N GLY A 163 24.18 26.23 -4.21
CA GLY A 163 24.24 24.97 -4.92
C GLY A 163 23.08 24.79 -5.90
N GLU A 164 23.13 23.71 -6.67
CA GLU A 164 21.99 23.26 -7.45
C GLU A 164 20.87 22.85 -6.48
N PRO A 165 19.66 23.42 -6.59
CA PRO A 165 18.54 23.00 -5.76
C PRO A 165 18.25 21.51 -6.03
N PRO A 166 17.86 20.73 -5.00
CA PRO A 166 17.39 19.38 -5.25
C PRO A 166 16.20 19.43 -6.21
N PRO A 167 16.02 18.42 -7.08
CA PRO A 167 14.86 18.35 -7.94
C PRO A 167 13.58 18.33 -7.09
N ASP A 168 12.57 19.08 -7.51
CA ASP A 168 11.27 19.08 -6.85
C ASP A 168 10.64 17.68 -6.94
N ASP A 169 10.07 17.18 -5.83
CA ASP A 169 9.24 15.97 -5.91
C ASP A 169 7.95 16.33 -6.67
N PRO A 170 7.60 15.62 -7.77
CA PRO A 170 6.38 15.91 -8.49
C PRO A 170 5.11 15.72 -7.64
N ALA A 171 5.20 15.08 -6.46
CA ALA A 171 4.12 14.96 -5.50
C ALA A 171 3.88 16.25 -4.68
N GLU A 172 4.88 17.12 -4.57
CA GLU A 172 4.76 18.44 -3.94
C GLU A 172 4.18 19.49 -4.90
N VAL A 173 4.16 19.20 -6.20
CA VAL A 173 3.60 20.09 -7.22
C VAL A 173 2.08 20.20 -7.04
N GLU A 174 1.61 21.38 -6.68
CA GLU A 174 0.19 21.69 -6.50
C GLU A 174 -0.43 22.36 -7.74
N ALA A 175 -1.75 22.25 -7.84
CA ALA A 175 -2.52 22.99 -8.83
C ALA A 175 -2.46 24.49 -8.51
N LEU A 176 -2.12 25.31 -9.51
CA LEU A 176 -1.98 26.75 -9.35
C LEU A 176 -3.12 27.43 -10.13
N PRO A 177 -4.03 28.15 -9.44
CA PRO A 177 -5.10 28.91 -10.10
C PRO A 177 -4.51 29.87 -11.14
N GLY A 178 -4.98 29.76 -12.39
CA GLY A 178 -4.50 30.58 -13.51
C GLY A 178 -3.36 29.96 -14.33
N SER A 179 -2.83 28.79 -13.94
CA SER A 179 -1.93 28.02 -14.80
C SER A 179 -2.62 27.63 -16.11
N ARG A 180 -1.86 27.69 -17.21
CA ARG A 180 -2.35 27.29 -18.53
C ARG A 180 -2.60 25.77 -18.55
N VAL A 181 -3.87 25.38 -18.62
CA VAL A 181 -4.26 23.99 -18.88
C VAL A 181 -3.88 23.66 -20.33
N THR A 182 -2.95 22.71 -20.50
CA THR A 182 -2.46 22.29 -21.83
C THR A 182 -3.19 21.07 -22.37
N ALA A 183 -3.83 20.29 -21.50
CA ALA A 183 -4.71 19.18 -21.84
C ALA A 183 -5.78 19.04 -20.75
N THR A 184 -7.03 18.72 -21.13
CA THR A 184 -8.10 18.47 -20.16
C THR A 184 -7.93 17.08 -19.52
N PRO A 185 -8.47 16.85 -18.30
CA PRO A 185 -8.49 15.51 -17.70
C PRO A 185 -9.05 14.45 -18.64
N ASP A 186 -10.12 14.75 -19.36
CA ASP A 186 -10.72 13.84 -20.34
C ASP A 186 -9.74 13.48 -21.47
N GLN A 187 -9.05 14.46 -22.06
CA GLN A 187 -8.07 14.21 -23.11
C GLN A 187 -6.92 13.33 -22.62
N VAL A 188 -6.44 13.56 -21.40
CA VAL A 188 -5.36 12.76 -20.79
C VAL A 188 -5.83 11.32 -20.56
N LEU A 189 -7.02 11.15 -19.97
CA LEU A 189 -7.59 9.84 -19.67
C LEU A 189 -7.98 9.05 -20.93
N ASP A 190 -8.50 9.72 -21.97
CA ASP A 190 -8.78 9.09 -23.26
C ASP A 190 -7.50 8.62 -23.94
N LYS A 191 -6.45 9.45 -23.91
CA LYS A 191 -5.12 9.07 -24.41
C LYS A 191 -4.58 7.85 -23.66
N TYR A 192 -4.75 7.80 -22.34
CA TYR A 192 -4.34 6.65 -21.54
C TYR A 192 -5.09 5.38 -21.93
N LEU A 193 -6.43 5.42 -21.96
CA LEU A 193 -7.25 4.27 -22.35
C LEU A 193 -6.90 3.78 -23.75
N GLN A 194 -6.61 4.69 -24.69
CA GLN A 194 -6.12 4.34 -26.02
C GLN A 194 -4.74 3.67 -25.97
N ALA A 195 -3.80 4.21 -25.19
CA ALA A 195 -2.43 3.70 -25.09
C ALA A 195 -2.35 2.27 -24.54
N ILE A 196 -3.27 1.90 -23.65
CA ILE A 196 -3.35 0.55 -23.08
C ILE A 196 -4.20 -0.43 -23.88
N GLY A 197 -4.71 -0.06 -25.06
CA GLY A 197 -5.44 -0.99 -25.95
C GLY A 197 -6.83 -0.52 -26.41
N GLY A 198 -7.29 0.64 -25.95
CA GLY A 198 -8.59 1.21 -26.27
C GLY A 198 -9.73 0.68 -25.39
N ALA A 199 -10.79 1.48 -25.22
CA ALA A 199 -11.88 1.21 -24.27
C ALA A 199 -12.54 -0.18 -24.47
N GLN A 200 -12.69 -0.63 -25.72
CA GLN A 200 -13.30 -1.93 -26.02
C GLN A 200 -12.42 -3.10 -25.54
N ALA A 201 -11.10 -3.07 -25.79
CA ALA A 201 -10.21 -4.14 -25.36
C ALA A 201 -10.07 -4.16 -23.84
N VAL A 202 -9.86 -3.00 -23.24
CA VAL A 202 -9.75 -2.84 -21.78
C VAL A 202 -11.01 -3.36 -21.08
N GLY A 203 -12.20 -3.09 -21.63
CA GLY A 203 -13.47 -3.60 -21.09
C GLY A 203 -13.65 -5.12 -21.18
N ARG A 204 -12.88 -5.83 -22.00
CA ARG A 204 -12.90 -7.30 -22.08
C ARG A 204 -11.98 -7.97 -21.05
N LEU A 205 -11.08 -7.23 -20.41
CA LEU A 205 -10.28 -7.74 -19.30
C LEU A 205 -11.10 -7.59 -18.02
N THR A 206 -11.65 -8.70 -17.54
CA THR A 206 -12.56 -8.74 -16.38
C THR A 206 -11.90 -9.32 -15.13
N SER A 207 -10.87 -10.13 -15.32
CA SER A 207 -10.01 -10.63 -14.26
C SER A 207 -8.61 -10.91 -14.81
N PHE A 208 -7.63 -11.08 -13.93
CA PHE A 208 -6.43 -11.82 -14.25
C PHE A 208 -5.81 -12.43 -12.99
N THR A 209 -5.02 -13.48 -13.19
CA THR A 209 -4.02 -13.93 -12.23
C THR A 209 -2.64 -13.58 -12.76
N ALA A 210 -1.70 -13.25 -11.88
CA ALA A 210 -0.32 -13.02 -12.27
C ALA A 210 0.64 -13.65 -11.27
N LYS A 211 1.80 -14.04 -11.77
CA LYS A 211 2.93 -14.50 -10.96
C LYS A 211 4.15 -13.65 -11.26
N GLY A 212 5.01 -13.48 -10.27
CA GLY A 212 6.26 -12.76 -10.44
C GLY A 212 7.14 -12.80 -9.21
N ASN A 213 7.95 -11.76 -9.06
CA ASN A 213 8.81 -11.56 -7.89
C ASN A 213 8.45 -10.29 -7.15
N TYR A 214 8.52 -10.37 -5.83
CA TYR A 214 8.47 -9.26 -4.88
C TYR A 214 9.86 -9.05 -4.28
N GLU A 215 10.28 -7.81 -4.14
CA GLU A 215 11.56 -7.42 -3.54
C GLU A 215 11.36 -6.11 -2.75
N GLY A 216 11.61 -6.13 -1.45
CA GLY A 216 11.39 -4.98 -0.58
C GLY A 216 12.16 -5.07 0.73
N PHE A 217 12.01 -4.05 1.57
CA PHE A 217 12.66 -4.02 2.89
C PHE A 217 12.25 -5.20 3.78
N ASP A 218 10.97 -5.56 3.76
CA ASP A 218 10.38 -6.66 4.53
C ASP A 218 10.77 -8.06 4.04
N SER A 219 11.31 -8.17 2.82
CA SER A 219 11.96 -9.38 2.33
C SER A 219 13.49 -9.37 2.48
N ASP A 220 14.06 -8.40 3.21
CA ASP A 220 15.51 -8.13 3.29
C ASP A 220 16.13 -7.99 1.88
N PHE A 221 15.39 -7.35 0.97
CA PHE A 221 15.73 -7.20 -0.45
C PHE A 221 15.95 -8.54 -1.18
N ALA A 222 15.54 -9.67 -0.60
CA ALA A 222 15.50 -10.93 -1.30
C ALA A 222 14.32 -10.93 -2.28
N LYS A 223 14.54 -11.51 -3.47
CA LYS A 223 13.48 -11.80 -4.43
C LYS A 223 12.69 -13.00 -3.94
N VAL A 224 11.41 -12.79 -3.65
CA VAL A 224 10.48 -13.84 -3.24
C VAL A 224 9.32 -13.95 -4.22
N PRO A 225 8.73 -15.13 -4.42
CA PRO A 225 7.59 -15.28 -5.32
C PRO A 225 6.39 -14.45 -4.87
N VAL A 226 5.63 -13.91 -5.83
CA VAL A 226 4.36 -13.21 -5.56
C VAL A 226 3.27 -13.71 -6.48
N ASP A 227 2.09 -13.95 -5.90
CA ASP A 227 0.84 -14.22 -6.60
C ASP A 227 -0.08 -13.00 -6.53
N ILE A 228 -0.67 -12.62 -7.66
CA ILE A 228 -1.65 -11.55 -7.75
C ILE A 228 -2.95 -12.10 -8.34
N TYR A 229 -4.05 -11.73 -7.70
CA TYR A 229 -5.41 -12.04 -8.14
C TYR A 229 -6.16 -10.73 -8.26
N ALA A 230 -6.74 -10.45 -9.42
CA ALA A 230 -7.52 -9.25 -9.66
C ALA A 230 -8.82 -9.61 -10.37
N LYS A 231 -9.95 -9.11 -9.87
CA LYS A 231 -11.26 -9.28 -10.49
C LYS A 231 -12.01 -7.95 -10.46
N GLY A 232 -12.37 -7.48 -11.65
CA GLY A 232 -13.03 -6.20 -11.83
C GLY A 232 -14.45 -6.19 -11.26
N PRO A 233 -14.94 -5.02 -10.81
CA PRO A 233 -14.19 -3.77 -10.73
C PRO A 233 -13.37 -3.62 -9.44
N ASN A 234 -13.63 -4.39 -8.39
CA ASN A 234 -13.28 -3.99 -7.03
C ASN A 234 -12.59 -5.07 -6.19
N GLN A 235 -12.06 -6.16 -6.75
CA GLN A 235 -11.39 -7.17 -5.94
C GLN A 235 -9.92 -7.32 -6.34
N ARG A 236 -9.02 -7.31 -5.36
CA ARG A 236 -7.59 -7.49 -5.58
C ARG A 236 -6.92 -8.14 -4.38
N ALA A 237 -6.07 -9.12 -4.62
CA ALA A 237 -5.18 -9.72 -3.63
C ALA A 237 -3.76 -9.78 -4.19
N VAL A 238 -2.79 -9.41 -3.36
CA VAL A 238 -1.35 -9.56 -3.61
C VAL A 238 -0.80 -10.41 -2.48
N VAL A 239 -0.15 -11.52 -2.79
CA VAL A 239 0.38 -12.48 -1.81
C VAL A 239 1.85 -12.72 -2.11
N ALA A 240 2.73 -12.16 -1.30
CA ALA A 240 4.18 -12.37 -1.36
C ALA A 240 4.57 -13.53 -0.42
N HIS A 241 5.32 -14.49 -0.94
CA HIS A 241 5.71 -15.71 -0.24
C HIS A 241 7.06 -15.52 0.46
N MET A 242 7.04 -14.84 1.62
CA MET A 242 8.26 -14.54 2.37
C MET A 242 8.88 -15.80 2.99
N ALA A 243 10.15 -15.71 3.39
CA ALA A 243 10.83 -16.81 4.10
C ALA A 243 10.15 -17.19 5.42
N SER A 244 9.52 -16.24 6.11
CA SER A 244 8.79 -16.43 7.37
C SER A 244 7.30 -16.78 7.19
N GLY A 245 6.78 -16.75 5.96
CA GLY A 245 5.38 -17.01 5.65
C GLY A 245 4.78 -16.00 4.68
N ASP A 246 3.51 -16.18 4.31
CA ASP A 246 2.84 -15.30 3.37
C ASP A 246 2.60 -13.91 3.97
N SER A 247 2.98 -12.86 3.24
CA SER A 247 2.50 -11.50 3.43
C SER A 247 1.46 -11.18 2.36
N ALA A 248 0.32 -10.60 2.74
CA ALA A 248 -0.79 -10.37 1.83
C ALA A 248 -1.45 -9.00 2.03
N THR A 249 -1.79 -8.34 0.92
CA THR A 249 -2.74 -7.22 0.90
C THR A 249 -3.96 -7.65 0.11
N VAL A 250 -5.14 -7.59 0.74
CA VAL A 250 -6.41 -8.02 0.13
C VAL A 250 -7.44 -6.90 0.24
N TYR A 251 -8.13 -6.62 -0.87
CA TYR A 251 -9.35 -5.83 -0.93
C TYR A 251 -10.45 -6.70 -1.55
N ASP A 252 -11.53 -6.93 -0.81
CA ASP A 252 -12.58 -7.86 -1.20
C ASP A 252 -13.71 -7.22 -2.03
N GLY A 253 -13.61 -5.91 -2.28
CA GLY A 253 -14.68 -5.10 -2.88
C GLY A 253 -15.36 -4.13 -1.93
N ARG A 254 -15.12 -4.27 -0.62
CA ARG A 254 -15.71 -3.46 0.44
C ARG A 254 -14.73 -3.21 1.60
N GLU A 255 -14.08 -4.24 2.10
CA GLU A 255 -13.11 -4.20 3.19
C GLU A 255 -11.71 -4.58 2.66
N ALA A 256 -10.66 -4.12 3.35
CA ALA A 256 -9.29 -4.49 3.02
C ALA A 256 -8.47 -4.79 4.27
N TRP A 257 -7.43 -5.60 4.09
CA TRP A 257 -6.51 -6.02 5.14
C TRP A 257 -5.09 -6.15 4.61
N ILE A 258 -4.14 -5.88 5.50
CA ILE A 258 -2.76 -6.35 5.38
C ILE A 258 -2.60 -7.49 6.38
N ALA A 259 -2.01 -8.60 5.94
CA ALA A 259 -1.61 -9.70 6.79
C ALA A 259 -0.13 -9.98 6.57
N SER A 260 0.60 -10.23 7.63
CA SER A 260 2.04 -10.50 7.56
C SER A 260 2.46 -11.45 8.67
N PRO A 261 3.55 -12.22 8.48
CA PRO A 261 4.14 -13.01 9.54
C PRO A 261 4.47 -12.16 10.77
N LYS A 262 4.42 -12.77 11.97
CA LYS A 262 4.67 -12.09 13.25
C LYS A 262 6.06 -11.44 13.34
N GLU A 263 7.03 -11.91 12.56
CA GLU A 263 8.38 -11.34 12.48
C GLU A 263 8.39 -9.98 11.76
N LEU A 264 7.42 -9.75 10.86
CA LEU A 264 7.34 -8.55 10.02
C LEU A 264 6.31 -7.53 10.49
N SER A 265 5.33 -7.96 11.31
CA SER A 265 4.27 -7.08 11.80
C SER A 265 3.93 -7.38 13.27
N PRO A 266 3.64 -6.34 14.09
CA PRO A 266 3.22 -6.54 15.47
C PRO A 266 1.82 -7.16 15.60
N LEU A 267 1.01 -7.10 14.54
CA LEU A 267 -0.30 -7.75 14.46
C LEU A 267 -0.39 -8.61 13.18
N PRO A 268 -0.92 -9.84 13.28
CA PRO A 268 -0.95 -10.75 12.14
C PRO A 268 -1.88 -10.29 11.01
N VAL A 269 -2.94 -9.54 11.34
CA VAL A 269 -3.88 -8.97 10.36
C VAL A 269 -4.30 -7.57 10.83
N ILE A 270 -4.12 -6.58 9.96
CA ILE A 270 -4.48 -5.18 10.20
C ILE A 270 -5.54 -4.77 9.16
N PRO A 271 -6.75 -4.35 9.58
CA PRO A 271 -7.73 -3.80 8.64
C PRO A 271 -7.25 -2.45 8.10
N LEU A 272 -7.42 -2.24 6.79
CA LEU A 272 -7.24 -0.94 6.16
C LEU A 272 -8.53 -0.15 6.28
N LEU A 273 -8.41 1.10 6.72
CA LEU A 273 -9.53 1.99 7.01
C LEU A 273 -9.25 3.38 6.44
N GLY A 274 -10.28 4.21 6.32
CA GLY A 274 -10.14 5.59 5.84
C GLY A 274 -9.36 5.66 4.52
N ALA A 275 -8.33 6.50 4.47
CA ALA A 275 -7.53 6.71 3.28
C ALA A 275 -6.75 5.46 2.80
N ASP A 276 -6.35 4.57 3.71
CA ASP A 276 -5.70 3.31 3.32
C ASP A 276 -6.70 2.36 2.61
N LEU A 277 -7.94 2.29 3.08
CA LEU A 277 -9.02 1.54 2.41
C LEU A 277 -9.33 2.14 1.03
N THR A 278 -9.42 3.47 0.95
CA THR A 278 -9.58 4.18 -0.32
C THR A 278 -8.42 3.90 -1.27
N GLY A 279 -7.19 3.81 -0.76
CA GLY A 279 -6.01 3.41 -1.53
C GLY A 279 -6.11 1.98 -2.09
N ALA A 280 -6.52 1.02 -1.27
CA ALA A 280 -6.71 -0.37 -1.70
C ALA A 280 -7.82 -0.49 -2.78
N ARG A 281 -8.92 0.27 -2.61
CA ARG A 281 -9.97 0.41 -3.62
C ARG A 281 -9.43 1.00 -4.92
N LEU A 282 -8.66 2.08 -4.85
CA LEU A 282 -8.06 2.73 -6.01
C LEU A 282 -7.13 1.76 -6.76
N ASP A 283 -6.25 1.05 -6.05
CA ASP A 283 -5.33 0.07 -6.66
C ASP A 283 -6.10 -1.04 -7.39
N ALA A 284 -7.19 -1.54 -6.81
CA ALA A 284 -8.04 -2.53 -7.45
C ALA A 284 -8.76 -1.99 -8.70
N GLN A 285 -9.27 -0.76 -8.64
CA GLN A 285 -10.01 -0.18 -9.78
C GLN A 285 -9.09 0.31 -10.91
N LEU A 286 -7.88 0.81 -10.61
CA LEU A 286 -6.90 1.17 -11.63
C LEU A 286 -6.34 -0.05 -12.38
N THR A 287 -6.47 -1.24 -11.80
CA THR A 287 -6.21 -2.51 -12.51
C THR A 287 -7.20 -2.72 -13.67
N PHE A 288 -8.41 -2.16 -13.60
CA PHE A 288 -9.47 -2.22 -14.61
C PHE A 288 -9.99 -0.81 -14.94
N PRO A 289 -9.21 0.02 -15.66
CA PRO A 289 -9.40 1.47 -15.65
C PRO A 289 -10.55 1.99 -16.53
N THR A 290 -11.48 1.14 -16.98
CA THR A 290 -12.64 1.57 -17.80
C THR A 290 -13.49 2.63 -17.10
N MET A 291 -13.57 2.58 -15.77
CA MET A 291 -14.37 3.51 -14.95
C MET A 291 -13.55 4.67 -14.38
N ILE A 292 -12.30 4.87 -14.81
CA ILE A 292 -11.38 5.85 -14.20
C ILE A 292 -11.95 7.27 -14.18
N LYS A 293 -12.65 7.68 -15.24
CA LYS A 293 -13.27 9.02 -15.37
C LYS A 293 -14.34 9.29 -14.31
N THR A 294 -15.11 8.26 -13.96
CA THR A 294 -16.21 8.33 -12.97
C THR A 294 -15.78 7.91 -11.57
N LEU A 295 -14.66 7.22 -11.43
CA LEU A 295 -14.12 6.78 -10.15
C LEU A 295 -13.71 7.97 -9.29
N LEU A 296 -13.03 8.94 -9.91
CA LEU A 296 -12.58 10.16 -9.26
C LEU A 296 -13.47 11.32 -9.69
N THR A 297 -13.67 12.26 -8.77
CA THR A 297 -14.50 13.47 -8.97
C THR A 297 -13.66 14.73 -8.75
N GLY A 298 -14.16 15.88 -9.21
CA GLY A 298 -13.50 17.17 -9.00
C GLY A 298 -12.13 17.28 -9.67
N TRP A 299 -12.03 16.82 -10.92
CA TRP A 299 -10.78 16.78 -11.67
C TRP A 299 -10.12 18.14 -11.83
N ARG A 300 -8.80 18.19 -11.64
CA ARG A 300 -7.91 19.33 -11.84
C ARG A 300 -6.77 18.95 -12.79
N ALA A 301 -6.34 19.87 -13.63
CA ALA A 301 -5.25 19.70 -14.61
C ALA A 301 -4.37 20.97 -14.75
N ASP A 302 -4.59 21.96 -13.89
CA ASP A 302 -3.90 23.24 -13.80
C ASP A 302 -2.58 23.15 -13.01
N PHE A 303 -1.86 22.04 -13.21
CA PHE A 303 -0.54 21.82 -12.64
C PHE A 303 0.54 22.43 -13.54
N PRO A 304 1.63 23.00 -12.97
CA PRO A 304 2.78 23.42 -13.76
C PRO A 304 3.46 22.21 -14.44
N ALA A 305 4.44 22.49 -15.30
CA ALA A 305 5.21 21.43 -15.94
C ALA A 305 5.92 20.58 -14.87
N ALA A 306 5.83 19.26 -15.01
CA ALA A 306 6.45 18.30 -14.12
C ALA A 306 7.11 17.18 -14.94
N THR A 307 8.14 16.58 -14.37
CA THR A 307 8.86 15.44 -14.94
C THR A 307 8.90 14.30 -13.93
N ILE A 308 8.97 13.05 -14.41
CA ILE A 308 9.33 11.87 -13.61
C ILE A 308 10.42 11.15 -14.40
N ASP A 309 11.56 10.89 -13.77
CA ASP A 309 12.76 10.32 -14.43
C ASP A 309 13.12 11.08 -15.72
N ASP A 310 13.15 12.42 -15.63
CA ASP A 310 13.38 13.37 -16.74
C ASP A 310 12.38 13.31 -17.90
N LYS A 311 11.29 12.54 -17.77
CA LYS A 311 10.23 12.46 -18.78
C LYS A 311 9.09 13.41 -18.43
N PRO A 312 8.65 14.27 -19.37
CA PRO A 312 7.56 15.17 -19.11
C PRO A 312 6.25 14.40 -18.92
N VAL A 313 5.50 14.76 -17.88
CA VAL A 313 4.21 14.14 -17.56
C VAL A 313 3.06 15.15 -17.64
N TYR A 314 1.85 14.64 -17.89
CA TYR A 314 0.62 15.31 -17.50
C TYR A 314 0.30 14.92 -16.06
N VAL A 315 0.04 15.90 -15.22
CA VAL A 315 -0.46 15.69 -13.86
C VAL A 315 -1.94 16.05 -13.86
N ILE A 316 -2.78 15.12 -13.47
CA ILE A 316 -4.18 15.39 -13.17
C ILE A 316 -4.49 14.91 -11.76
N GLN A 317 -5.38 15.62 -11.08
CA GLN A 317 -5.78 15.27 -9.73
C GLN A 317 -7.29 15.12 -9.66
N GLY A 318 -7.73 14.01 -9.10
CA GLY A 318 -9.13 13.76 -8.76
C GLY A 318 -9.30 13.47 -7.28
N THR A 319 -10.53 13.27 -6.85
CA THR A 319 -10.87 12.95 -5.46
C THR A 319 -11.78 11.73 -5.40
N ILE A 320 -11.46 10.79 -4.49
CA ILE A 320 -12.25 9.60 -4.18
C ILE A 320 -12.39 9.52 -2.66
N ASP A 321 -13.61 9.36 -2.14
CA ASP A 321 -13.89 9.27 -0.69
C ASP A 321 -13.21 10.40 0.14
N ARG A 322 -13.18 11.63 -0.43
CA ARG A 322 -12.50 12.84 0.12
C ARG A 322 -10.96 12.77 0.15
N VAL A 323 -10.37 11.73 -0.40
CA VAL A 323 -8.91 11.58 -0.56
C VAL A 323 -8.49 12.12 -1.94
N PRO A 324 -7.61 13.13 -2.00
CA PRO A 324 -7.04 13.58 -3.27
C PRO A 324 -6.05 12.55 -3.80
N VAL A 325 -6.09 12.35 -5.12
CA VAL A 325 -5.21 11.41 -5.84
C VAL A 325 -4.62 12.13 -7.04
N LYS A 326 -3.29 12.22 -7.10
CA LYS A 326 -2.57 12.70 -8.27
C LYS A 326 -2.21 11.52 -9.16
N LEU A 327 -2.52 11.62 -10.45
CA LEU A 327 -2.17 10.66 -11.48
C LEU A 327 -1.22 11.32 -12.48
N TYR A 328 -0.14 10.63 -12.82
CA TYR A 328 0.94 11.14 -13.66
C TYR A 328 1.02 10.28 -14.92
N PHE A 329 0.79 10.90 -16.07
CA PHE A 329 0.79 10.23 -17.37
C PHE A 329 1.95 10.71 -18.22
N ASP A 330 2.75 9.79 -18.74
CA ASP A 330 3.83 10.12 -19.67
C ASP A 330 3.27 10.83 -20.91
N ARG A 331 3.79 12.02 -21.24
CA ARG A 331 3.21 12.84 -22.33
C ARG A 331 3.34 12.18 -23.69
N MET A 332 4.36 11.37 -23.91
CA MET A 332 4.61 10.73 -25.21
C MET A 332 3.68 9.54 -25.41
N SER A 333 3.83 8.51 -24.57
CA SER A 333 3.09 7.25 -24.65
C SER A 333 1.65 7.35 -24.16
N GLY A 334 1.32 8.29 -23.27
CA GLY A 334 0.02 8.37 -22.60
C GLY A 334 -0.16 7.38 -21.44
N LEU A 335 0.85 6.60 -21.09
CA LEU A 335 0.76 5.59 -20.03
C LEU A 335 0.79 6.23 -18.64
N LEU A 336 0.01 5.68 -17.71
CA LEU A 336 0.09 6.03 -16.29
C LEU A 336 1.43 5.55 -15.74
N VAL A 337 2.29 6.46 -15.30
CA VAL A 337 3.62 6.14 -14.78
C VAL A 337 3.70 6.24 -13.26
N ARG A 338 2.81 7.01 -12.64
CA ARG A 338 2.71 7.10 -11.18
C ARG A 338 1.29 7.44 -10.74
N GLN A 339 0.90 6.95 -9.58
CA GLN A 339 -0.17 7.54 -8.77
C GLN A 339 0.39 7.96 -7.41
N THR A 340 -0.16 9.03 -6.83
CA THR A 340 0.14 9.45 -5.45
C THR A 340 -1.16 9.71 -4.71
N ARG A 341 -1.27 9.14 -3.51
CA ARG A 341 -2.39 9.30 -2.59
C ARG A 341 -1.86 9.64 -1.20
N TYR A 342 -2.74 10.12 -0.34
CA TYR A 342 -2.36 10.74 0.92
C TYR A 342 -3.24 10.22 2.07
N ALA A 343 -2.62 9.74 3.14
CA ALA A 343 -3.30 9.33 4.36
C ALA A 343 -3.02 10.34 5.48
N PRO A 344 -4.06 10.99 6.05
CA PRO A 344 -3.87 11.86 7.19
C PRO A 344 -3.48 11.04 8.43
N THR A 345 -2.64 11.62 9.28
CA THR A 345 -2.33 11.16 10.64
C THR A 345 -2.46 12.34 11.59
N VAL A 346 -2.48 12.07 12.89
CA VAL A 346 -2.49 13.11 13.93
C VAL A 346 -1.29 14.07 13.92
N VAL A 347 -0.20 13.75 13.21
CA VAL A 347 1.03 14.58 13.17
C VAL A 347 1.40 15.10 11.78
N GLY A 348 0.62 14.77 10.76
CA GLY A 348 0.90 15.14 9.38
C GLY A 348 0.27 14.18 8.38
N THR A 349 0.57 14.38 7.10
CA THR A 349 0.01 13.55 6.02
C THR A 349 1.10 12.64 5.47
N VAL A 350 0.78 11.35 5.35
CA VAL A 350 1.66 10.33 4.79
C VAL A 350 1.35 10.17 3.31
N PRO A 351 2.30 10.45 2.40
CA PRO A 351 2.15 10.09 0.99
C PRO A 351 2.37 8.60 0.81
N THR A 352 1.69 8.04 -0.18
CA THR A 352 1.98 6.74 -0.75
C THR A 352 1.91 6.89 -2.25
N HIS A 353 2.94 6.44 -2.97
CA HIS A 353 2.91 6.42 -4.41
C HIS A 353 3.15 5.01 -4.96
N VAL A 354 2.57 4.74 -6.11
CA VAL A 354 2.82 3.54 -6.89
C VAL A 354 3.33 3.99 -8.26
N ALA A 355 4.58 3.64 -8.57
CA ALA A 355 5.19 3.85 -9.87
C ALA A 355 4.98 2.62 -10.75
N TYR A 356 4.71 2.85 -12.03
CA TYR A 356 4.39 1.82 -13.01
C TYR A 356 5.33 1.92 -14.20
N SER A 357 5.92 0.81 -14.57
CA SER A 357 6.77 0.72 -15.76
C SER A 357 6.62 -0.65 -16.44
N ASP A 358 7.35 -0.82 -17.55
CA ASP A 358 7.36 -2.07 -18.32
C ASP A 358 5.95 -2.50 -18.76
N TYR A 359 5.24 -1.60 -19.46
CA TYR A 359 3.91 -1.93 -19.98
C TYR A 359 4.03 -2.96 -21.10
N ARG A 360 3.40 -4.12 -20.90
CA ARG A 360 3.36 -5.20 -21.88
C ARG A 360 1.93 -5.60 -22.18
N GLU A 361 1.71 -6.09 -23.39
CA GLU A 361 0.42 -6.66 -23.77
C GLU A 361 0.17 -7.95 -22.99
N VAL A 362 -1.02 -8.06 -22.40
CA VAL A 362 -1.50 -9.30 -21.79
C VAL A 362 -1.89 -10.25 -22.93
N PRO A 363 -1.32 -11.47 -22.97
CA PRO A 363 -1.45 -12.37 -24.11
C PRO A 363 -2.89 -12.55 -24.60
N GLY A 364 -3.13 -12.26 -25.89
CA GLY A 364 -4.42 -12.50 -26.54
C GLY A 364 -5.54 -11.50 -26.20
N THR A 365 -5.22 -10.38 -25.53
CA THR A 365 -6.24 -9.39 -25.14
C THR A 365 -6.16 -8.07 -25.91
N GLY A 366 -4.99 -7.72 -26.46
CA GLY A 366 -4.70 -6.38 -26.97
C GLY A 366 -4.60 -5.30 -25.88
N VAL A 367 -4.64 -5.69 -24.60
CA VAL A 367 -4.59 -4.77 -23.44
C VAL A 367 -3.18 -4.74 -22.87
N LYS A 368 -2.63 -3.56 -22.61
CA LYS A 368 -1.36 -3.41 -21.89
C LYS A 368 -1.59 -3.17 -20.40
N ILE A 369 -0.81 -3.83 -19.56
CA ILE A 369 -0.72 -3.56 -18.12
C ILE A 369 0.74 -3.33 -17.75
N PRO A 370 1.05 -2.60 -16.66
CA PRO A 370 2.43 -2.49 -16.20
C PRO A 370 2.91 -3.83 -15.62
N PHE A 371 4.11 -4.26 -15.97
CA PHE A 371 4.74 -5.47 -15.40
C PHE A 371 5.66 -5.15 -14.23
N THR A 372 6.01 -3.88 -14.02
CA THR A 372 6.78 -3.45 -12.84
C THR A 372 5.98 -2.43 -12.03
N TRP A 373 5.73 -2.76 -10.76
CA TRP A 373 5.02 -1.90 -9.79
C TRP A 373 5.95 -1.62 -8.62
N GLN A 374 6.34 -0.38 -8.42
CA GLN A 374 7.08 0.04 -7.23
C GLN A 374 6.17 0.84 -6.32
N MET A 375 5.93 0.33 -5.11
CA MET A 375 5.14 1.01 -4.10
C MET A 375 6.07 1.58 -3.04
N THR A 376 5.93 2.87 -2.75
CA THR A 376 6.76 3.61 -1.79
C THR A 376 5.87 4.35 -0.80
N TRP A 377 6.22 4.28 0.47
CA TRP A 377 5.60 5.01 1.56
C TRP A 377 6.67 5.43 2.58
N VAL A 378 6.28 6.17 3.62
CA VAL A 378 7.20 6.89 4.53
C VAL A 378 8.20 6.01 5.32
N ASP A 379 7.95 4.70 5.44
CA ASP A 379 8.83 3.76 6.14
C ASP A 379 9.04 2.45 5.37
N GLY A 380 8.84 2.46 4.05
CA GLY A 380 9.16 1.30 3.24
C GLY A 380 8.94 1.47 1.76
N GLN A 381 9.50 0.51 1.03
CA GLN A 381 9.35 0.38 -0.40
C GLN A 381 9.42 -1.09 -0.77
N TYR A 382 8.64 -1.48 -1.77
CA TYR A 382 8.83 -2.75 -2.46
C TYR A 382 8.60 -2.59 -3.95
N THR A 383 9.16 -3.52 -4.72
CA THR A 383 8.95 -3.65 -6.16
C THR A 383 8.37 -5.03 -6.46
N ILE A 384 7.34 -5.07 -7.28
CA ILE A 384 6.81 -6.28 -7.89
C ILE A 384 7.17 -6.28 -9.37
N ASN A 385 7.75 -7.37 -9.85
CA ASN A 385 8.01 -7.63 -11.27
C ASN A 385 7.22 -8.86 -11.70
N LEU A 386 6.24 -8.67 -12.57
CA LEU A 386 5.41 -9.74 -13.13
C LEU A 386 6.21 -10.54 -14.17
N GLU A 387 6.05 -11.85 -14.14
CA GLU A 387 6.63 -12.77 -15.11
C GLU A 387 5.57 -13.37 -16.02
N SER A 388 4.38 -13.64 -15.49
CA SER A 388 3.27 -14.19 -16.24
C SER A 388 1.95 -13.59 -15.79
N VAL A 389 1.04 -13.45 -16.76
CA VAL A 389 -0.31 -12.92 -16.56
C VAL A 389 -1.28 -13.80 -17.34
N GLN A 390 -2.28 -14.34 -16.67
CA GLN A 390 -3.36 -15.11 -17.27
C GLN A 390 -4.64 -14.25 -17.27
N PRO A 391 -5.05 -13.69 -18.43
CA PRO A 391 -6.26 -12.89 -18.51
C PRO A 391 -7.51 -13.73 -18.35
N ASN A 392 -8.55 -13.12 -17.78
CA ASN A 392 -9.90 -13.68 -17.68
C ASN A 392 -9.96 -15.06 -17.03
N ALA A 393 -8.98 -15.40 -16.18
CA ALA A 393 -8.97 -16.64 -15.44
C ALA A 393 -10.15 -16.67 -14.43
N PRO A 394 -10.80 -17.83 -14.22
CA PRO A 394 -11.70 -18.00 -13.09
C PRO A 394 -10.89 -17.93 -11.79
N ILE A 395 -11.30 -17.07 -10.87
CA ILE A 395 -10.65 -16.89 -9.57
C ILE A 395 -11.62 -17.31 -8.48
N ASP A 396 -11.18 -18.22 -7.62
CA ASP A 396 -11.92 -18.61 -6.43
C ASP A 396 -12.14 -17.39 -5.53
N ALA A 397 -13.39 -17.16 -5.11
CA ALA A 397 -13.74 -16.06 -4.22
C ALA A 397 -12.96 -16.09 -2.89
N ALA A 398 -12.52 -17.28 -2.44
CA ALA A 398 -11.70 -17.43 -1.25
C ALA A 398 -10.35 -16.70 -1.35
N ARG A 399 -9.85 -16.41 -2.55
CA ARG A 399 -8.62 -15.61 -2.75
C ARG A 399 -8.77 -14.16 -2.33
N PHE A 400 -9.99 -13.65 -2.26
CA PHE A 400 -10.30 -12.29 -1.84
C PHE A 400 -10.86 -12.23 -0.41
N ALA A 401 -10.99 -13.36 0.27
CA ALA A 401 -11.46 -13.37 1.65
C ALA A 401 -10.44 -12.72 2.59
N LYS A 402 -10.92 -12.24 3.74
CA LYS A 402 -10.06 -11.78 4.83
C LYS A 402 -8.97 -12.82 5.10
N PRO A 403 -7.67 -12.46 5.06
CA PRO A 403 -6.60 -13.38 5.37
C PRO A 403 -6.75 -13.97 6.77
N ALA A 404 -6.39 -15.24 6.93
CA ALA A 404 -6.29 -15.85 8.25
C ALA A 404 -5.13 -15.21 9.01
N ALA A 405 -5.31 -14.97 10.32
CA ALA A 405 -4.18 -14.70 11.20
C ALA A 405 -3.30 -15.95 11.24
N ARG A 406 -2.05 -15.83 10.80
CA ARG A 406 -1.06 -16.91 10.78
C ARG A 406 0.09 -16.60 11.71
#